data_AF-B6QE21-F1
#
_entry.id   AF-B6QE21-F1
#
_cell.length_a   1.000
_cell.length_b   1.000
_cell.length_c   1.000
_cell.angle_alpha   90.00
_cell.angle_beta   90.00
_cell.angle_gamma   90.00
#
_symmetry.space_group_name_H-M   'P 1'
#
loop_
_entity.id
_entity.type
_entity.pdbx_description
1 polymer ?
#
loop_
_entity_poly.entity_id
_entity_poly.type
_entity_poly.pdbx_seq_one_letter_code
_entity_poly.pdbx_strand_id
1 'polypeptide(L)'
;MLVRDSLAGNALAKEGWIAHGMQEDLLPGLDRIAERPRVKDIKVSVLAGEFDVVEQKDRVQSDVVQNLIARGFNVGFSIVKGAKHLIPLEHPEAVSRALDDVLS
;
A
#
# COMPACT_ATOMS: atom_id res chain seq x y z
N MET A 1 -19.31 -8.27 12.31
CA MET A 1 -18.79 -6.88 12.41
C MET A 1 -17.93 -6.69 11.19
N LEU A 2 -18.16 -5.68 10.35
CA LEU A 2 -17.53 -5.59 9.02
C LEU A 2 -16.03 -5.87 9.01
N VAL A 3 -15.25 -5.19 9.87
CA VAL A 3 -13.80 -5.41 10.01
C VAL A 3 -13.46 -6.86 10.37
N ARG A 4 -14.18 -7.45 11.34
CA ARG A 4 -13.97 -8.85 11.76
C ARG A 4 -14.28 -9.82 10.63
N ASP A 5 -15.33 -9.55 9.87
CA ASP A 5 -15.77 -10.43 8.79
C ASP A 5 -14.80 -10.32 7.58
N SER A 6 -14.30 -9.12 7.30
CA SER A 6 -13.23 -8.87 6.31
C SER A 6 -11.91 -9.53 6.69
N LEU A 7 -11.48 -9.45 7.96
CA LEU A 7 -10.27 -10.13 8.45
C LEU A 7 -10.44 -11.65 8.47
N ALA A 8 -11.64 -12.14 8.75
CA ALA A 8 -11.91 -13.57 8.75
C ALA A 8 -11.67 -14.14 7.35
N GLY A 9 -12.16 -13.48 6.30
CA GLY A 9 -11.99 -13.88 4.90
C GLY A 9 -12.58 -15.26 4.58
N ASN A 10 -12.98 -15.51 3.34
CA ASN A 10 -13.33 -16.89 2.94
C ASN A 10 -12.05 -17.66 2.56
N ALA A 11 -12.09 -19.00 2.63
CA ALA A 11 -10.93 -19.84 2.37
C ALA A 11 -10.37 -19.63 0.95
N LEU A 12 -11.26 -19.57 -0.05
CA LEU A 12 -10.89 -19.39 -1.46
C LEU A 12 -10.14 -18.06 -1.70
N ALA A 13 -10.51 -16.99 -1.02
CA ALA A 13 -9.86 -15.69 -1.12
C ALA A 13 -8.45 -15.73 -0.52
N LYS A 14 -8.27 -16.42 0.62
CA LYS A 14 -6.96 -16.58 1.24
C LYS A 14 -6.01 -17.41 0.38
N GLU A 15 -6.50 -18.55 -0.11
CA GLU A 15 -5.73 -19.44 -0.96
C GLU A 15 -5.40 -18.79 -2.30
N GLY A 16 -6.38 -18.13 -2.92
CA GLY A 16 -6.18 -17.40 -4.17
C GLY A 16 -5.18 -16.26 -4.07
N TRP A 17 -5.18 -15.52 -2.95
CA TRP A 17 -4.20 -14.46 -2.73
C TRP A 17 -2.76 -15.00 -2.69
N ILE A 18 -2.53 -16.10 -1.98
CA ILE A 18 -1.21 -16.74 -1.89
C ILE A 18 -0.80 -17.33 -3.23
N ALA A 19 -1.71 -18.04 -3.90
CA ALA A 19 -1.42 -18.78 -5.13
C ALA A 19 -1.17 -17.86 -6.34
N HIS A 20 -1.85 -16.70 -6.39
CA HIS A 20 -1.84 -15.84 -7.56
C HIS A 20 -1.34 -14.44 -7.26
N GLY A 21 -1.84 -13.79 -6.20
CA GLY A 21 -1.49 -12.40 -5.90
C GLY A 21 -0.04 -12.22 -5.45
N MET A 22 0.40 -13.02 -4.47
CA MET A 22 1.75 -12.89 -3.90
C MET A 22 2.87 -13.39 -4.80
N GLN A 23 2.57 -14.20 -5.82
CA GLN A 23 3.56 -14.75 -6.75
C GLN A 23 3.87 -13.81 -7.92
N GLU A 24 3.03 -12.80 -8.15
CA GLU A 24 3.21 -11.89 -9.26
C GLU A 24 4.30 -10.87 -8.95
N ASP A 25 5.35 -10.84 -9.79
CA ASP A 25 6.36 -9.79 -9.75
C ASP A 25 5.87 -8.56 -10.52
N LEU A 26 5.62 -7.49 -9.78
CA LEU A 26 5.15 -6.21 -10.33
C LEU A 26 6.29 -5.26 -10.72
N LEU A 27 7.55 -5.59 -10.40
CA LEU A 27 8.69 -4.73 -10.70
C LEU A 27 8.82 -4.38 -12.20
N PRO A 28 8.64 -5.32 -13.16
CA PRO A 28 8.70 -4.98 -14.58
C PRO A 28 7.60 -3.99 -15.00
N GLY A 29 6.44 -4.03 -14.33
CA GLY A 29 5.36 -3.07 -14.55
C GLY A 29 5.73 -1.67 -14.05
N LEU A 30 6.32 -1.60 -12.85
CA LEU A 30 6.82 -0.35 -12.27
C LEU A 30 7.94 0.26 -13.10
N ASP A 31 8.88 -0.54 -13.61
CA ASP A 31 9.99 -0.07 -14.45
C ASP A 31 9.47 0.63 -15.72
N ARG A 32 8.48 0.03 -16.40
CA ARG A 32 7.85 0.63 -17.59
C ARG A 32 7.12 1.95 -17.30
N ILE A 33 6.57 2.10 -16.10
CA ILE A 33 5.94 3.37 -15.68
C ILE A 33 7.04 4.40 -15.40
N ALA A 34 8.15 3.98 -14.80
CA ALA A 34 9.28 4.83 -14.47
C ALA A 34 9.97 5.44 -15.70
N GLU A 35 9.95 4.73 -16.83
CA GLU A 35 10.47 5.24 -18.11
C GLU A 35 9.65 6.40 -18.70
N ARG A 36 8.42 6.63 -18.21
CA ARG A 36 7.54 7.67 -18.77
C ARG A 36 8.10 9.07 -18.45
N PRO A 37 8.04 10.00 -19.41
CA PRO A 37 8.28 11.40 -19.12
C PRO A 37 7.37 11.85 -17.98
N ARG A 38 7.92 12.60 -17.02
CA ARG A 38 7.18 13.14 -15.86
C ARG A 38 6.75 12.10 -14.81
N VAL A 39 7.41 10.95 -14.69
CA VAL A 39 7.18 10.03 -13.54
C VAL A 39 7.27 10.76 -12.19
N LYS A 40 8.18 11.75 -12.06
CA LYS A 40 8.33 12.59 -10.88
C LYS A 40 7.12 13.45 -10.52
N ASP A 41 6.20 13.68 -11.46
CA ASP A 41 4.98 14.42 -11.23
C ASP A 41 3.87 13.49 -10.71
N ILE A 42 4.07 12.17 -10.75
CA ILE A 42 3.15 11.18 -10.18
C ILE A 42 3.36 11.16 -8.66
N LYS A 43 2.38 11.70 -7.94
CA LYS A 43 2.31 11.65 -6.48
C LYS A 43 1.74 10.31 -6.02
N VAL A 44 2.40 9.69 -5.05
CA VAL A 44 1.97 8.45 -4.40
C VAL A 44 2.00 8.66 -2.90
N SER A 45 0.91 8.35 -2.21
CA SER A 45 0.87 8.32 -0.74
C SER A 45 0.70 6.88 -0.27
N VAL A 46 1.66 6.39 0.51
CA VAL A 46 1.67 5.04 1.07
C VAL A 46 1.33 5.11 2.56
N LEU A 47 0.32 4.36 2.97
CA LEU A 47 -0.11 4.24 4.36
C LEU A 47 0.20 2.83 4.87
N ALA A 48 0.81 2.73 6.05
CA ALA A 48 0.98 1.46 6.76
C ALA A 48 0.39 1.51 8.17
N GLY A 49 -0.25 0.43 8.61
CA GLY A 49 -0.76 0.34 9.96
C GLY A 49 0.37 0.16 10.98
N GLU A 50 0.27 0.85 12.13
CA GLU A 50 1.26 0.72 13.19
C GLU A 50 1.42 -0.73 13.70
N PHE A 51 0.31 -1.47 13.73
CA PHE A 51 0.18 -2.84 14.21
C PHE A 51 -0.19 -3.83 13.09
N ASP A 52 0.09 -3.49 11.83
CA ASP A 52 -0.09 -4.43 10.73
C ASP A 52 0.91 -5.59 10.85
N VAL A 53 0.38 -6.80 11.00
CA VAL A 53 1.15 -8.06 11.08
C VAL A 53 1.26 -8.77 9.74
N VAL A 54 0.43 -8.39 8.76
CA VAL A 54 0.44 -8.93 7.40
C VAL A 54 1.52 -8.23 6.60
N GLU A 55 1.50 -6.89 6.59
CA GLU A 55 2.47 -6.03 5.89
C GLU A 55 3.10 -5.05 6.87
N GLN A 56 4.18 -5.50 7.52
CA GLN A 56 4.86 -4.71 8.55
C GLN A 56 5.38 -3.39 7.96
N LYS A 57 5.12 -2.27 8.66
CA LYS A 57 5.51 -0.91 8.24
C LYS A 57 6.96 -0.76 7.79
N ASP A 58 7.89 -1.44 8.46
CA ASP A 58 9.32 -1.38 8.11
C ASP A 58 9.59 -2.05 6.75
N ARG A 59 8.90 -3.16 6.46
CA ARG A 59 8.96 -3.83 5.15
C ARG A 59 8.26 -3.02 4.07
N VAL A 60 7.10 -2.43 4.36
CA VAL A 60 6.42 -1.52 3.41
C VAL A 60 7.35 -0.36 3.06
N GLN A 61 8.04 0.20 4.05
CA GLN A 61 9.01 1.27 3.82
C GLN A 61 10.18 0.80 2.95
N SER A 62 10.82 -0.33 3.27
CA SER A 62 11.98 -0.81 2.50
C SER A 62 11.61 -1.29 1.10
N ASP A 63 10.51 -2.03 0.97
CA ASP A 63 10.23 -2.82 -0.22
C ASP A 63 9.30 -2.07 -1.18
N VAL A 64 8.41 -1.22 -0.68
CA VAL A 64 7.48 -0.45 -1.52
C VAL A 64 7.97 0.99 -1.68
N VAL A 65 8.13 1.72 -0.57
CA VAL A 65 8.44 3.15 -0.61
C VAL A 65 9.80 3.40 -1.24
N GLN A 66 10.86 2.67 -0.84
CA GLN A 66 12.18 2.88 -1.46
C GLN A 66 12.20 2.46 -2.93
N ASN A 67 11.48 1.40 -3.32
CA ASN A 67 11.42 0.97 -4.73
C ASN A 67 10.74 2.02 -5.62
N LEU A 68 9.70 2.69 -5.13
CA LEU A 68 9.05 3.78 -5.85
C LEU A 68 9.94 5.03 -5.90
N ILE A 69 10.57 5.42 -4.79
CA ILE A 69 11.50 6.56 -4.77
C ILE A 69 12.67 6.34 -5.71
N ALA A 70 13.27 5.14 -5.70
CA ALA A 70 14.39 4.79 -6.59
C ALA A 70 14.04 4.89 -8.08
N ARG A 71 12.76 4.78 -8.42
CA ARG A 71 12.20 4.91 -9.78
C ARG A 71 11.74 6.34 -10.11
N GLY A 72 11.96 7.28 -9.19
CA GLY A 72 11.72 8.70 -9.41
C GLY A 72 10.29 9.16 -9.17
N PHE A 73 9.44 8.36 -8.52
CA PHE A 73 8.11 8.80 -8.10
C PHE A 73 8.19 9.82 -6.96
N ASN A 74 7.18 10.69 -6.83
CA ASN A 74 7.03 11.58 -5.67
C ASN A 74 6.24 10.86 -4.58
N VAL A 75 6.93 10.31 -3.58
CA VAL A 75 6.32 9.39 -2.61
C VAL A 75 6.26 10.00 -1.21
N GLY A 76 5.05 10.06 -0.65
CA GLY A 76 4.80 10.25 0.77
C GLY A 76 4.61 8.90 1.48
N PHE A 77 5.08 8.79 2.72
CA PHE A 77 4.87 7.61 3.55
C PHE A 77 4.39 8.02 4.95
N SER A 78 3.34 7.37 5.45
CA SER A 78 2.79 7.64 6.78
C SER A 78 2.39 6.36 7.51
N ILE A 79 2.70 6.31 8.80
CA ILE A 79 2.25 5.25 9.71
C ILE A 79 0.97 5.70 10.38
N VAL A 80 -0.10 4.93 10.21
CA VAL A 80 -1.40 5.19 10.84
C VAL A 80 -1.40 4.58 12.24
N LYS A 81 -1.32 5.44 13.27
CA LYS A 81 -1.29 5.04 14.67
C LYS A 81 -2.55 4.28 15.06
N GLY A 82 -2.40 3.21 15.83
CA GLY A 82 -3.51 2.36 16.27
C GLY A 82 -4.07 1.41 15.19
N ALA A 83 -3.77 1.64 13.92
CA ALA A 83 -4.28 0.83 12.83
C ALA A 83 -3.56 -0.52 12.71
N LYS A 84 -4.31 -1.53 12.25
CA LYS A 84 -3.80 -2.82 11.78
C LYS A 84 -3.82 -2.80 10.25
N HIS A 85 -4.18 -3.91 9.63
CA HIS A 85 -4.09 -4.10 8.19
C HIS A 85 -5.18 -3.37 7.39
N LEU A 86 -6.41 -3.25 7.95
CA LEU A 86 -7.56 -2.76 7.19
C LEU A 86 -7.79 -1.25 7.42
N ILE A 87 -6.77 -0.42 7.15
CA ILE A 87 -6.81 1.04 7.34
C ILE A 87 -8.10 1.69 6.79
N PRO A 88 -8.61 1.36 5.58
CA PRO A 88 -9.82 1.99 5.07
C PRO A 88 -11.07 1.76 5.92
N LEU A 89 -11.12 0.67 6.71
CA LEU A 89 -12.23 0.36 7.59
C LEU A 89 -11.99 0.80 9.04
N GLU A 90 -10.73 0.79 9.48
CA GLU A 90 -10.35 1.12 10.85
C GLU A 90 -10.17 2.63 11.06
N HIS A 91 -9.59 3.31 10.07
CA HIS A 91 -9.21 4.72 10.10
C HIS A 91 -9.47 5.40 8.74
N PRO A 92 -10.73 5.47 8.28
CA PRO A 92 -11.08 6.04 6.97
C PRO A 92 -10.61 7.50 6.80
N GLU A 93 -10.51 8.26 7.89
CA GLU A 93 -10.00 9.62 7.89
C GLU A 93 -8.52 9.71 7.45
N ALA A 94 -7.73 8.67 7.68
CA ALA A 94 -6.34 8.61 7.22
C ALA A 94 -6.27 8.48 5.70
N VAL A 95 -7.19 7.72 5.10
CA VAL A 95 -7.31 7.60 3.63
C VAL A 95 -7.72 8.94 3.02
N SER A 96 -8.70 9.62 3.62
CA SER A 96 -9.13 10.95 3.14
C SER A 96 -7.98 11.94 3.11
N ARG A 97 -7.19 12.03 4.18
CA ARG A 97 -6.01 12.93 4.22
C ARG A 97 -4.97 12.56 3.17
N ALA A 98 -4.70 11.26 2.98
CA ALA A 98 -3.75 10.82 1.97
C ALA A 98 -4.20 11.16 0.53
N LEU A 99 -5.52 11.20 0.28
CA LEU A 99 -6.05 11.67 -1.00
C LEU A 99 -5.83 13.17 -1.19
N ASP A 100 -6.07 13.98 -0.15
CA ASP A 100 -5.82 15.42 -0.20
C ASP A 100 -4.33 15.72 -0.52
N ASP A 101 -3.40 14.97 0.08
CA ASP A 101 -1.96 15.10 -0.19
C ASP A 101 -1.59 14.81 -1.66
N VAL A 102 -2.28 13.87 -2.30
CA VAL A 102 -2.04 13.47 -3.69
C VAL A 102 -2.72 14.42 -4.69
N LEU A 103 -3.87 15.00 -4.32
CA LEU A 103 -4.68 15.87 -5.19
C LEU A 103 -4.33 17.36 -5.11
N SER A 104 -3.69 17.79 -4.02
CA SER A 104 -3.13 19.15 -3.88
C SER A 104 -1.95 19.42 -4.83
#